data_AF-A0A0F8X3J6-F1
#
_entry.id   AF-A0A0F8X3J6-F1
#
_cell.length_a   1.000
_cell.length_b   1.000
_cell.length_c   1.000
_cell.angle_alpha   90.00
_cell.angle_beta   90.00
_cell.angle_gamma   90.00
#
_symmetry.space_group_name_H-M   'P 1'
#
loop_
_entity.id
_entity.type
_entity.pdbx_description
1 polymer ?
#
loop_
_entity_poly.entity_id
_entity_poly.type
_entity_poly.pdbx_seq_one_letter_code
_entity_poly.pdbx_strand_id
1 'polypeptide(L)'
;MAPKEIMEYKYIHFIKIEDKPKTSVYSCRNNKSNYELGIVKWYPGWRQYCFMPIEECVFSVGCLEDINNFINKITKVLKDKL
;
A
#
# COMPACT_ATOMS: atom_id res chain seq x y z
N MET A 1 0.09 -4.78 21.03
CA MET A 1 0.40 -4.57 19.60
C MET A 1 0.82 -3.12 19.43
N ALA A 2 1.96 -2.85 18.80
CA ALA A 2 2.39 -1.48 18.52
C ALA A 2 1.34 -0.75 17.66
N PRO A 3 1.17 0.58 17.82
CA PRO A 3 0.28 1.34 16.95
C PRO A 3 0.75 1.16 15.50
N LYS A 4 -0.12 0.61 14.66
CA LYS A 4 0.19 0.49 13.23
C LYS A 4 0.09 1.89 12.62
N GLU A 5 1.12 2.32 11.92
CA GLU A 5 1.09 3.56 11.15
C GLU A 5 0.01 3.43 10.07
N ILE A 6 -1.02 4.29 10.14
CA ILE A 6 -2.14 4.33 9.21
C ILE A 6 -1.98 5.55 8.29
N MET A 7 -2.11 5.32 6.99
CA MET A 7 -2.04 6.34 5.95
C MET A 7 -3.38 6.39 5.23
N GLU A 8 -4.19 7.37 5.60
CA GLU A 8 -5.55 7.57 5.10
C GLU A 8 -5.58 8.23 3.72
N TYR A 9 -6.44 7.72 2.84
CA TYR A 9 -6.84 8.31 1.56
C TYR A 9 -8.37 8.39 1.49
N LYS A 10 -8.92 8.86 0.36
CA LYS A 10 -10.35 9.13 0.25
C LYS A 10 -11.20 7.87 0.38
N TYR A 11 -10.83 6.79 -0.30
CA TYR A 11 -11.63 5.55 -0.35
C TYR A 11 -11.01 4.38 0.40
N ILE A 12 -9.70 4.43 0.60
CA ILE A 12 -8.90 3.35 1.19
C ILE A 12 -7.89 3.94 2.18
N HIS A 13 -7.32 3.06 3.00
CA HIS A 13 -6.20 3.38 3.87
C HIS A 13 -5.17 2.26 3.83
N PHE A 14 -3.94 2.62 4.16
CA PHE A 14 -2.82 1.68 4.22
C PHE A 14 -2.35 1.53 5.64
N ILE A 15 -2.18 0.27 6.06
CA ILE A 15 -1.69 -0.08 7.38
C ILE A 15 -0.36 -0.78 7.20
N LYS A 16 0.72 -0.29 7.82
CA LYS A 16 1.98 -1.03 7.84
C LYS A 16 1.82 -2.32 8.65
N ILE A 17 2.13 -3.46 8.04
CA ILE A 17 1.99 -4.80 8.66
C ILE A 17 3.31 -5.53 8.85
N GLU A 18 4.37 -5.13 8.15
CA GLU A 18 5.71 -5.71 8.27
C GLU A 18 6.78 -4.66 7.98
N ASP A 19 7.86 -4.65 8.75
CA ASP A 19 9.07 -3.88 8.46
C ASP A 19 10.24 -4.85 8.21
N LYS A 20 10.90 -4.67 7.07
CA LYS A 20 12.14 -5.37 6.69
C LYS A 20 13.30 -4.38 6.74
N PRO A 21 14.57 -4.83 6.67
CA PRO A 21 15.73 -3.93 6.79
C PRO A 21 15.74 -2.73 5.83
N LYS A 22 15.16 -2.87 4.63
CA LYS A 22 15.14 -1.80 3.60
C LYS A 22 13.74 -1.46 3.08
N THR A 23 12.73 -2.27 3.37
CA THR A 23 11.41 -2.19 2.72
C THR A 23 10.34 -2.54 3.73
N SER A 24 9.10 -2.10 3.52
CA SER A 24 7.99 -2.45 4.40
C SER A 24 6.88 -3.15 3.60
N VAL A 25 5.91 -3.74 4.28
CA VAL A 25 4.68 -4.27 3.66
C VAL A 25 3.50 -3.56 4.27
N TYR A 26 2.54 -3.18 3.42
CA TYR A 26 1.34 -2.44 3.82
C TYR A 26 0.09 -3.21 3.39
N SER A 27 -0.87 -3.38 4.30
CA SER A 27 -2.22 -3.85 3.99
C SER A 27 -3.04 -2.67 3.46
N CYS A 28 -3.71 -2.85 2.33
CA CYS A 28 -4.64 -1.89 1.74
C CYS A 28 -6.06 -2.28 2.13
N ARG A 29 -6.81 -1.36 2.73
CA ARG A 29 -8.15 -1.63 3.25
C ARG A 29 -9.13 -0.56 2.81
N ASN A 30 -10.38 -0.94 2.57
CA ASN A 30 -11.40 0.04 2.26
C ASN A 30 -11.89 0.75 3.53
N ASN A 31 -12.21 2.03 3.41
CA ASN A 31 -12.60 2.86 4.56
C ASN A 31 -13.98 2.53 5.12
N LYS A 32 -14.86 1.93 4.32
CA LYS A 32 -16.26 1.68 4.71
C LYS A 32 -16.42 0.46 5.61
N SER A 33 -15.78 -0.66 5.25
CA SER A 33 -15.91 -1.93 5.96
C SER A 33 -14.62 -2.43 6.59
N ASN A 34 -13.49 -1.72 6.38
CA ASN A 34 -12.17 -2.15 6.83
C ASN A 34 -11.73 -3.52 6.25
N TYR A 35 -12.41 -3.97 5.19
CA TYR A 35 -12.08 -5.19 4.47
C TYR A 35 -10.80 -4.99 3.66
N GLU A 36 -9.92 -5.98 3.71
CA GLU A 36 -8.63 -5.98 3.03
C GLU A 36 -8.83 -6.21 1.53
N LEU A 37 -8.20 -5.36 0.72
CA LEU A 37 -8.27 -5.41 -0.74
C LEU A 37 -6.99 -6.00 -1.36
N GLY A 38 -5.93 -6.11 -0.57
CA GLY A 38 -4.63 -6.57 -1.00
C GLY A 38 -3.49 -5.96 -0.18
N ILE A 39 -2.26 -6.16 -0.66
CA ILE A 39 -1.06 -5.64 -0.01
C ILE A 39 -0.22 -4.83 -0.99
N VAL A 40 0.54 -3.87 -0.46
CA VAL A 40 1.59 -3.16 -1.18
C VAL A 40 2.93 -3.61 -0.64
N LYS A 41 3.79 -4.14 -1.52
CA LYS A 41 5.15 -4.58 -1.16
C LYS A 41 6.16 -4.26 -2.26
N TRP A 42 7.43 -4.18 -1.90
CA TRP A 42 8.50 -3.98 -2.87
C TRP A 42 8.59 -5.15 -3.84
N TYR A 43 8.56 -4.86 -5.14
CA TYR A 43 8.81 -5.82 -6.20
C TYR A 43 10.23 -5.61 -6.77
N PRO A 44 11.19 -6.50 -6.48
CA PRO A 44 12.59 -6.30 -6.84
C PRO A 44 12.83 -6.13 -8.34
N GLY A 45 12.07 -6.86 -9.18
CA GLY A 45 12.25 -6.82 -10.64
C GLY A 45 12.03 -5.44 -11.26
N TRP A 46 11.15 -4.62 -10.68
CA TRP A 46 10.87 -3.26 -11.17
C TRP A 46 11.46 -2.17 -10.28
N ARG A 47 12.10 -2.56 -9.16
CA ARG A 47 12.58 -1.63 -8.14
C ARG A 47 11.51 -0.60 -7.77
N GLN A 48 10.31 -1.11 -7.46
CA GLN A 48 9.13 -0.31 -7.19
C GLN A 48 8.19 -1.05 -6.22
N TYR A 49 7.47 -0.31 -5.38
CA TYR A 49 6.35 -0.88 -4.63
C TYR A 49 5.19 -1.19 -5.57
N CYS A 50 4.63 -2.39 -5.47
CA CYS A 50 3.50 -2.81 -6.29
C CYS A 50 2.34 -3.22 -5.40
N PHE A 51 1.14 -2.92 -5.85
CA PHE A 51 -0.08 -3.43 -5.24
C PHE A 51 -0.38 -4.85 -5.76
N MET A 52 -0.68 -5.74 -4.83
CA MET A 52 -0.98 -7.15 -5.05
C MET A 52 -2.39 -7.37 -4.48
N PRO A 53 -3.42 -7.35 -5.32
CA PRO A 53 -4.80 -7.50 -4.87
C PRO A 53 -5.05 -8.90 -4.31
N ILE A 54 -6.05 -9.03 -3.45
CA ILE A 54 -6.67 -10.34 -3.23
C ILE A 54 -7.51 -10.73 -4.45
N GLU A 55 -7.88 -12.00 -4.54
CA GLU A 55 -8.72 -12.51 -5.63
C GLU A 55 -10.07 -11.78 -5.69
N GLU A 56 -10.60 -11.62 -6.90
CA GLU A 56 -11.92 -11.03 -7.18
C GLU A 56 -12.18 -9.61 -6.64
N CYS A 57 -11.13 -8.82 -6.40
CA CYS A 57 -11.29 -7.41 -6.04
C CYS A 57 -11.63 -6.51 -7.23
N VAL A 58 -12.60 -5.61 -7.02
CA VAL A 58 -13.00 -4.57 -7.98
C VAL A 58 -12.61 -3.20 -7.42
N PHE A 59 -12.01 -2.37 -8.28
CA PHE A 59 -11.57 -1.02 -7.91
C PHE A 59 -12.30 0.01 -8.75
N SER A 60 -12.83 1.05 -8.10
CA SER A 60 -13.25 2.27 -8.78
C SER A 60 -12.02 3.07 -9.22
N VAL A 61 -12.22 4.03 -10.13
CA VAL A 61 -11.16 4.95 -10.57
C VAL A 61 -10.50 5.64 -9.37
N GLY A 62 -11.29 6.11 -8.41
CA GLY A 62 -10.76 6.77 -7.21
C GLY A 62 -9.93 5.86 -6.31
N CYS A 63 -10.30 4.57 -6.18
CA CYS A 63 -9.47 3.61 -5.46
C CYS A 63 -8.12 3.39 -6.16
N LEU A 64 -8.13 3.31 -7.50
CA LEU A 64 -6.90 3.14 -8.28
C LEU A 64 -5.99 4.37 -8.16
N GLU A 65 -6.55 5.58 -8.13
CA GLU A 65 -5.81 6.82 -7.88
C GLU A 65 -5.16 6.84 -6.50
N ASP A 66 -5.90 6.48 -5.44
CA ASP A 66 -5.38 6.40 -4.07
C ASP A 66 -4.22 5.38 -3.97
N ILE A 67 -4.37 4.20 -4.60
CA ILE A 67 -3.31 3.19 -4.68
C ILE A 67 -2.07 3.72 -5.40
N ASN A 68 -2.26 4.34 -6.56
CA ASN A 68 -1.18 4.90 -7.36
C ASN A 68 -0.41 5.98 -6.58
N ASN A 69 -1.12 6.91 -5.94
CA ASN A 69 -0.53 7.97 -5.13
C ASN A 69 0.31 7.41 -3.99
N PHE A 70 -0.21 6.40 -3.28
CA PHE A 70 0.50 5.75 -2.20
C PHE A 70 1.79 5.06 -2.68
N ILE A 71 1.70 4.24 -3.73
CA ILE A 71 2.84 3.53 -4.33
C ILE A 71 3.94 4.50 -4.75
N ASN A 72 3.57 5.58 -5.45
CA ASN A 72 4.53 6.57 -5.94
C ASN A 72 5.26 7.26 -4.78
N LYS A 73 4.54 7.64 -3.73
CA LYS A 73 5.10 8.26 -2.53
C LYS A 73 6.16 7.36 -1.88
N ILE A 74 5.81 6.11 -1.54
CA ILE A 74 6.74 5.23 -0.81
C ILE A 74 7.89 4.72 -1.68
N THR A 75 7.66 4.56 -2.99
CA THR A 75 8.72 4.22 -3.95
C THR A 75 9.74 5.34 -4.06
N LYS A 76 9.28 6.60 -4.17
CA LYS A 76 10.17 7.77 -4.19
C LYS A 76 10.99 7.86 -2.90
N VAL A 77 10.34 7.78 -1.74
CA VAL A 77 11.02 7.82 -0.43
C VAL A 77 12.10 6.76 -0.28
N LEU A 78 11.88 5.53 -0.79
CA LEU A 78 12.90 4.49 -0.74
C LEU A 78 14.04 4.78 -1.72
N LYS A 79 13.73 5.21 -2.95
CA LYS A 79 14.74 5.52 -3.97
C LYS A 79 15.64 6.68 -3.55
N ASP A 80 15.10 7.69 -2.88
CA ASP A 80 15.86 8.84 -2.38
C ASP A 80 16.82 8.47 -1.22
N LYS A 81 16.67 7.28 -0.63
CA LYS A 81 17.52 6.75 0.46
C LYS A 81 18.58 5.75 -0.03
N LEU A 82 18.52 5.33 -1.30
CA LEU A 82 19.48 4.40 -1.91
C LEU A 82 20.67 5.17 -2.48
#